data_AF-A0A3A9BLG9-F1
#
_entry.id   AF-A0A3A9BLG9-F1
#
_cell.length_a   1.000
_cell.length_b   1.000
_cell.length_c   1.000
_cell.angle_alpha   90.00
_cell.angle_beta   90.00
_cell.angle_gamma   90.00
#
_symmetry.space_group_name_H-M   'P 1'
#
loop_
_entity.id
_entity.type
_entity.pdbx_description
1 polymer ?
#
loop_
_entity_poly.entity_id
_entity_poly.type
_entity_poly.pdbx_seq_one_letter_code
_entity_poly.pdbx_strand_id
1 'polypeptide(L)'
;MNIVSLIISICSFIISAINLYMYIKLTSRYNDMVSTQTLTAQGAFETQIRSLISDATKELTHYSVELQRSPDNTILQQAYYTAEEQYRNAYEEACGKYIDNKIDKIRFEKLYKQEIYKLVNDENQKQFYATNQSTYASTISVYKEWFSQA
;
A
#
# COMPACT_ATOMS: atom_id res chain seq x y z
N MET A 1 -31.24 -57.85 6.29
CA MET A 1 -30.98 -56.40 6.47
C MET A 1 -32.27 -55.79 7.01
N ASN A 2 -32.26 -55.19 8.21
CA ASN A 2 -33.49 -54.76 8.89
C ASN A 2 -34.05 -53.48 8.26
N ILE A 3 -35.36 -53.44 7.97
CA ILE A 3 -36.05 -52.27 7.37
C ILE A 3 -35.75 -50.97 8.14
N VAL A 4 -35.64 -51.05 9.47
CA VAL A 4 -35.27 -49.92 10.34
C VAL A 4 -33.88 -49.35 10.01
N SER A 5 -32.89 -50.21 9.75
CA SER A 5 -31.53 -49.77 9.40
C SER A 5 -31.45 -49.08 8.04
N LEU A 6 -32.29 -49.50 7.08
CA LEU A 6 -32.39 -48.88 5.76
C LEU A 6 -32.94 -47.45 5.87
N ILE A 7 -34.00 -47.26 6.68
CA ILE A 7 -34.62 -45.94 6.90
C ILE A 7 -33.60 -44.96 7.54
N ILE A 8 -32.87 -45.41 8.56
CA ILE A 8 -31.85 -44.58 9.23
C ILE A 8 -30.74 -44.17 8.26
N SER A 9 -30.29 -45.08 7.38
CA SER A 9 -29.28 -44.78 6.37
C SER A 9 -29.75 -43.74 5.35
N ILE A 10 -31.02 -43.81 4.92
CA ILE A 10 -31.60 -42.83 3.99
C ILE A 10 -31.70 -41.45 4.64
N CYS A 11 -32.21 -41.37 5.88
CA CYS A 11 -32.28 -40.11 6.63
C CYS A 11 -30.89 -39.50 6.83
N SER A 12 -29.90 -40.32 7.19
CA SER A 12 -28.52 -39.88 7.39
C SER A 12 -27.91 -39.35 6.08
N PHE A 13 -28.17 -40.02 4.96
CA PHE A 13 -27.72 -39.57 3.64
C PHE A 13 -28.32 -38.22 3.25
N ILE A 14 -29.62 -38.00 3.49
CA ILE A 14 -30.30 -36.72 3.23
C ILE A 14 -29.68 -35.61 4.09
N ILE A 15 -29.48 -35.85 5.39
CA ILE A 15 -28.85 -34.88 6.30
C ILE A 15 -27.42 -34.55 5.84
N SER A 16 -26.63 -35.55 5.46
CA SER A 16 -25.29 -35.35 4.90
C SER A 16 -25.31 -34.53 3.61
N ALA A 17 -26.27 -34.78 2.71
CA ALA A 17 -26.41 -34.02 1.47
C ALA A 17 -26.77 -32.54 1.74
N ILE A 18 -27.66 -32.28 2.71
CA ILE A 18 -28.02 -30.92 3.14
C ILE A 18 -26.81 -30.22 3.76
N ASN A 19 -26.08 -30.91 4.64
CA ASN A 19 -24.87 -30.37 5.28
C ASN A 19 -23.79 -30.03 4.25
N LEU A 20 -23.57 -30.91 3.26
CA LEU A 20 -22.63 -30.65 2.17
C LEU A 20 -23.05 -29.43 1.35
N TYR A 21 -24.33 -29.31 1.00
CA TYR A 21 -24.85 -28.15 0.29
C TYR A 21 -24.67 -26.84 1.10
N MET A 22 -25.00 -26.87 2.39
CA MET A 22 -24.77 -25.72 3.28
C MET A 22 -23.30 -25.36 3.39
N TYR A 23 -22.40 -26.35 3.48
CA TYR A 23 -20.96 -26.14 3.54
C TYR A 23 -20.41 -25.49 2.28
N ILE A 24 -20.82 -25.95 1.09
CA ILE A 24 -20.41 -25.35 -0.19
C ILE A 24 -20.88 -23.89 -0.27
N LYS A 25 -22.16 -23.63 0.10
CA LYS A 25 -22.71 -22.27 0.10
C LYS A 25 -22.00 -21.34 1.10
N LEU A 26 -21.67 -21.85 2.29
CA LEU A 26 -20.94 -21.10 3.30
C LEU A 26 -19.52 -20.77 2.84
N THR A 27 -18.83 -21.75 2.23
CA THR A 27 -17.48 -21.57 1.68
C THR A 27 -17.47 -20.52 0.58
N SER A 28 -18.45 -20.53 -0.33
CA SER A 28 -18.59 -19.48 -1.36
C SER A 28 -18.75 -18.10 -0.74
N ARG A 29 -19.68 -17.93 0.21
CA ARG A 29 -19.90 -16.64 0.88
C ARG A 29 -18.69 -16.15 1.66
N TYR A 30 -17.96 -17.07 2.29
CA TYR A 30 -16.73 -16.76 2.99
C TYR A 30 -15.68 -16.22 2.02
N ASN A 31 -15.48 -16.89 0.88
CA ASN A 31 -14.53 -16.44 -0.15
C ASN A 31 -14.91 -15.05 -0.72
N ASP A 32 -16.20 -14.82 -0.98
CA ASP A 32 -16.71 -13.52 -1.44
C ASP A 32 -16.46 -12.42 -0.40
N MET A 33 -16.67 -12.73 0.88
CA MET A 33 -16.41 -11.81 1.98
C MET A 33 -14.92 -11.48 2.12
N VAL A 34 -14.04 -12.48 2.07
CA VAL A 34 -12.58 -12.28 2.12
C VAL A 34 -12.11 -11.44 0.93
N SER A 35 -12.62 -11.70 -0.27
CA SER A 35 -12.33 -10.90 -1.47
C SER A 35 -12.75 -9.44 -1.28
N THR A 36 -13.99 -9.20 -0.81
CA THR A 36 -14.51 -7.85 -0.54
C THR A 36 -13.70 -7.11 0.52
N GLN A 37 -13.32 -7.79 1.61
CA GLN A 37 -12.46 -7.22 2.65
C GLN A 37 -11.07 -6.85 2.10
N THR A 38 -10.50 -7.70 1.23
CA THR A 38 -9.20 -7.43 0.59
C THR A 38 -9.27 -6.18 -0.28
N LEU A 39 -10.29 -6.06 -1.14
CA LEU A 39 -10.50 -4.88 -1.98
C LEU A 39 -10.73 -3.61 -1.15
N THR A 40 -11.50 -3.73 -0.05
CA THR A 40 -11.74 -2.61 0.87
C THR A 40 -10.46 -2.15 1.54
N ALA A 41 -9.63 -3.09 2.00
CA ALA A 41 -8.32 -2.79 2.59
C ALA A 41 -7.39 -2.11 1.58
N GLN A 42 -7.34 -2.60 0.33
CA GLN A 42 -6.58 -1.95 -0.74
C GLN A 42 -7.02 -0.50 -0.98
N GLY A 43 -8.32 -0.24 -1.08
CA GLY A 43 -8.86 1.12 -1.23
C GLY A 43 -8.56 2.04 -0.04
N ALA A 44 -8.57 1.50 1.17
CA ALA A 44 -8.16 2.23 2.37
C ALA A 44 -6.67 2.58 2.35
N PHE A 45 -5.79 1.65 1.97
CA PHE A 45 -4.36 1.92 1.82
C PHE A 45 -4.07 2.96 0.74
N GLU A 46 -4.76 2.90 -0.40
CA GLU A 46 -4.61 3.91 -1.46
C GLU A 46 -5.02 5.32 -0.97
N THR A 47 -6.12 5.41 -0.22
CA THR A 47 -6.56 6.68 0.37
C THR A 47 -5.56 7.19 1.40
N GLN A 48 -5.04 6.29 2.24
CA GLN A 48 -4.01 6.61 3.23
C GLN A 48 -2.73 7.14 2.57
N ILE A 49 -2.21 6.45 1.56
CA ILE A 49 -1.03 6.89 0.79
C ILE A 49 -1.27 8.27 0.21
N ARG A 50 -2.44 8.49 -0.40
CA ARG A 50 -2.76 9.77 -1.02
C ARG A 50 -2.81 10.91 0.00
N SER A 51 -3.41 10.68 1.18
CA SER A 51 -3.40 11.67 2.27
C SER A 51 -1.98 11.93 2.74
N LEU A 52 -1.23 10.88 3.05
CA LEU A 52 0.13 10.96 3.58
C LEU A 52 1.05 11.78 2.67
N ILE A 53 1.07 11.47 1.37
CA ILE A 53 1.88 12.21 0.39
C ILE A 53 1.39 13.66 0.26
N SER A 54 0.07 13.87 0.22
CA SER A 54 -0.52 15.22 0.11
C SER A 54 -0.17 16.08 1.32
N ASP A 55 -0.25 15.53 2.53
CA ASP A 55 0.02 16.23 3.78
C ASP A 55 1.52 16.57 3.88
N ALA A 56 2.39 15.61 3.59
CA ALA A 56 3.85 15.86 3.56
C ALA A 56 4.24 16.90 2.49
N THR A 57 3.60 16.86 1.32
CA THR A 57 3.82 17.87 0.25
C THR A 57 3.40 19.26 0.71
N LYS A 58 2.26 19.36 1.41
CA LYS A 58 1.74 20.63 1.92
C LYS A 58 2.67 21.21 2.99
N GLU A 59 3.16 20.39 3.92
CA GLU A 59 4.10 20.82 4.95
C GLU A 59 5.44 21.26 4.34
N LEU A 60 5.99 20.47 3.41
CA LEU A 60 7.22 20.83 2.71
C LEU A 60 7.05 22.17 1.97
N THR A 61 5.93 22.36 1.26
CA THR A 61 5.64 23.60 0.55
C THR A 61 5.53 24.79 1.51
N HIS A 62 4.85 24.59 2.65
CA HIS A 62 4.69 25.62 3.67
C HIS A 62 6.04 26.10 4.19
N TYR A 63 6.88 25.18 4.66
CA TYR A 63 8.20 25.53 5.20
C TYR A 63 9.17 26.04 4.13
N SER A 64 9.05 25.58 2.89
CA SER A 64 9.84 26.14 1.76
C SER A 64 9.57 27.64 1.59
N VAL A 65 8.30 28.04 1.61
CA VAL A 65 7.90 29.44 1.45
C VAL A 65 8.29 30.28 2.67
N GLU A 66 8.11 29.76 3.88
CA GLU A 66 8.50 30.47 5.11
C GLU A 66 10.02 30.65 5.21
N LEU A 67 10.79 29.62 4.89
CA LEU A 67 12.24 29.69 4.89
C LEU A 67 12.75 30.69 3.85
N GLN A 68 12.12 30.76 2.67
CA GLN A 68 12.47 31.77 1.66
C GLN A 68 12.25 33.21 2.18
N ARG A 69 11.26 33.43 3.04
CA ARG A 69 11.00 34.74 3.66
C ARG A 69 11.94 35.07 4.82
N SER A 70 12.55 34.07 5.44
CA SER A 70 13.40 34.23 6.61
C SER A 70 14.53 33.19 6.60
N PRO A 71 15.49 33.32 5.67
CA PRO A 71 16.48 32.29 5.39
C PRO A 71 17.44 32.03 6.56
N ASP A 72 17.72 33.04 7.38
CA ASP A 72 18.66 32.93 8.51
C ASP A 72 18.01 32.33 9.78
N ASN A 73 16.72 31.98 9.72
CA ASN A 73 16.02 31.39 10.86
C ASN A 73 16.34 29.89 10.98
N THR A 74 17.18 29.54 11.94
CA THR A 74 17.63 28.16 12.19
C THR A 74 16.50 27.19 12.53
N ILE A 75 15.42 27.67 13.18
CA ILE A 75 14.24 26.85 13.49
C ILE A 75 13.49 26.50 12.20
N LEU A 76 13.33 27.48 11.30
CA LEU A 76 12.67 27.24 10.01
C LEU A 76 13.51 26.32 9.12
N GLN A 77 14.84 26.43 9.14
CA GLN A 77 15.72 25.49 8.44
C GLN A 77 15.53 24.06 8.96
N GLN A 78 15.51 23.88 10.29
CA GLN A 78 15.30 22.56 10.89
C GLN A 78 13.91 21.99 10.56
N ALA A 79 12.87 22.84 10.58
CA ALA A 79 11.52 22.44 10.22
C ALA A 79 11.42 22.03 8.73
N TYR A 80 12.09 22.79 7.84
CA TYR A 80 12.19 22.45 6.43
C TYR A 80 12.86 21.09 6.21
N TYR A 81 14.03 20.84 6.81
CA TYR A 81 14.71 19.54 6.68
C TYR A 81 13.88 18.38 7.23
N THR A 82 13.15 18.61 8.32
CA THR A 82 12.21 17.62 8.87
C THR A 82 11.08 17.34 7.88
N ALA A 83 10.51 18.37 7.26
CA ALA A 83 9.46 18.21 6.26
C ALA A 83 9.95 17.51 4.99
N GLU A 84 11.19 17.76 4.55
CA GLU A 84 11.82 17.01 3.46
C GLU A 84 11.98 15.53 3.81
N GLU A 85 12.40 15.23 5.04
CA GLU A 85 12.50 13.84 5.52
C GLU A 85 11.14 13.15 5.57
N GLN A 86 10.11 13.82 6.09
CA GLN A 86 8.74 13.29 6.08
C GLN A 86 8.22 13.06 4.67
N TYR A 87 8.54 13.95 3.73
CA TYR A 87 8.21 13.77 2.32
C TYR A 87 8.85 12.51 1.74
N ARG A 88 10.14 12.27 1.97
CA ARG A 88 10.81 11.02 1.55
C ARG A 88 10.23 9.78 2.26
N ASN A 89 9.95 9.87 3.56
CA ASN A 89 9.34 8.79 4.33
C ASN A 89 7.95 8.40 3.82
N ALA A 90 7.15 9.38 3.38
CA ALA A 90 5.83 9.13 2.79
C ALA A 90 5.93 8.26 1.53
N TYR A 91 6.90 8.55 0.66
CA TYR A 91 7.16 7.75 -0.53
C TYR A 91 7.74 6.37 -0.20
N GLU A 92 8.61 6.29 0.81
CA GLU A 92 9.16 5.01 1.26
C GLU A 92 8.07 4.08 1.79
N GLU A 93 7.15 4.60 2.62
CA GLU A 93 6.02 3.81 3.10
C GLU A 93 5.10 3.37 1.95
N ALA A 94 4.80 4.29 1.01
CA ALA A 94 3.98 3.98 -0.15
C ALA A 94 4.60 2.89 -1.03
N CYS A 95 5.91 2.99 -1.30
CA CYS A 95 6.66 1.98 -2.05
C CYS A 95 6.76 0.65 -1.30
N GLY A 96 6.88 0.67 0.02
CA GLY A 96 6.83 -0.54 0.84
C GLY A 96 5.49 -1.29 0.69
N LYS A 97 4.36 -0.56 0.75
CA LYS A 97 3.03 -1.16 0.51
C LYS A 97 2.87 -1.70 -0.92
N TYR A 98 3.49 -1.05 -1.91
CA TYR A 98 3.55 -1.54 -3.29
C TYR A 98 4.30 -2.89 -3.38
N ILE A 99 5.49 -2.97 -2.79
CA ILE A 99 6.31 -4.20 -2.79
C ILE A 99 5.56 -5.35 -2.09
N ASP A 100 4.90 -5.05 -0.97
CA ASP A 100 4.10 -6.00 -0.19
C ASP A 100 2.80 -6.47 -0.90
N ASN A 101 2.49 -5.96 -2.11
CA ASN A 101 1.23 -6.21 -2.83
C ASN A 101 -0.03 -5.83 -2.02
N LYS A 102 0.07 -4.84 -1.13
CA LYS A 102 -1.05 -4.36 -0.30
C LYS A 102 -1.95 -3.34 -1.02
N ILE A 103 -1.55 -2.91 -2.22
CA ILE A 103 -2.25 -1.93 -3.07
C ILE A 103 -2.29 -2.41 -4.52
N ASP A 104 -3.16 -1.81 -5.34
CA ASP A 104 -3.18 -2.06 -6.79
C ASP A 104 -1.90 -1.49 -7.45
N LYS A 105 -1.03 -2.39 -7.92
CA LYS A 105 0.25 -2.01 -8.54
C LYS A 105 0.10 -1.20 -9.81
N ILE A 106 -0.87 -1.54 -10.67
CA ILE A 106 -1.08 -0.89 -11.97
C ILE A 106 -1.55 0.55 -11.72
N ARG A 107 -2.50 0.72 -10.81
CA ARG A 107 -3.02 2.03 -10.44
C ARG A 107 -1.94 2.86 -9.75
N PHE A 108 -1.17 2.28 -8.84
CA PHE A 108 -0.10 2.96 -8.13
C PHE A 108 0.99 3.47 -9.10
N GLU A 109 1.46 2.62 -10.01
CA GLU A 109 2.44 3.00 -11.03
C GLU A 109 1.89 4.15 -11.89
N LYS A 110 0.64 4.07 -12.37
CA LYS A 110 0.04 5.14 -13.18
C LYS A 110 0.03 6.50 -12.46
N LEU A 111 -0.17 6.51 -11.15
CA LEU A 111 -0.25 7.74 -10.36
C LEU A 111 1.14 8.28 -10.01
N TYR A 112 2.03 7.43 -9.51
CA TYR A 112 3.25 7.88 -8.82
C TYR A 112 4.55 7.65 -9.60
N LYS A 113 4.52 6.98 -10.76
CA LYS A 113 5.73 6.71 -11.56
C LYS A 113 6.58 7.95 -11.84
N GLN A 114 5.92 9.04 -12.27
CA GLN A 114 6.62 10.29 -12.58
C GLN A 114 7.10 11.02 -11.31
N GLU A 115 6.34 10.95 -10.23
CA GLU A 115 6.72 11.57 -8.95
C GLU A 115 7.94 10.89 -8.34
N ILE A 116 7.95 9.55 -8.32
CA ILE A 116 9.10 8.75 -7.86
C ILE A 116 10.32 8.97 -8.75
N TYR A 117 10.15 9.07 -10.07
CA TYR A 117 11.25 9.40 -10.98
C TYR A 117 11.89 10.74 -10.63
N LYS A 118 11.08 11.78 -10.39
CA LYS A 118 11.56 13.10 -10.01
C LYS A 118 12.24 13.06 -8.65
N LEU A 119 11.60 12.44 -7.66
CA LEU A 119 12.12 12.34 -6.29
C LEU A 119 13.52 11.71 -6.22
N VAL A 120 13.75 10.63 -6.95
CA VAL A 120 15.03 9.91 -6.92
C VAL A 120 16.12 10.62 -7.73
N ASN A 121 15.76 11.33 -8.79
CA ASN A 121 16.71 12.01 -9.68
C ASN A 121 16.91 13.50 -9.39
N ASP A 122 16.10 14.11 -8.51
CA ASP A 122 16.20 15.52 -8.14
C ASP A 122 17.57 15.83 -7.51
N GLU A 123 18.22 16.93 -7.92
CA GLU A 123 19.58 17.25 -7.50
C GLU A 123 19.71 17.40 -5.97
N ASN A 124 18.68 17.90 -5.30
CA ASN A 124 18.70 18.10 -3.85
C ASN A 124 18.44 16.80 -3.08
N GLN A 125 17.72 15.87 -3.69
CA GLN A 125 17.28 14.63 -3.05
C GLN A 125 18.17 13.42 -3.40
N LYS A 126 18.83 13.43 -4.57
CA LYS A 126 19.55 12.28 -5.13
C LYS A 126 20.59 11.70 -4.18
N GLN A 127 21.24 12.53 -3.36
CA GLN A 127 22.21 12.09 -2.35
C GLN A 127 21.63 11.08 -1.35
N PHE A 128 20.35 11.21 -0.99
CA PHE A 128 19.68 10.30 -0.06
C PHE A 128 19.40 8.93 -0.67
N TYR A 129 19.35 8.83 -2.01
CA TYR A 129 19.06 7.61 -2.75
C TYR A 129 20.30 6.96 -3.39
N ALA A 130 21.44 7.66 -3.42
CA ALA A 130 22.66 7.22 -4.10
C ALA A 130 23.39 6.07 -3.40
N THR A 131 23.13 5.83 -2.11
CA THR A 131 23.88 4.85 -1.32
C THR A 131 23.16 3.50 -1.27
N ASN A 132 23.90 2.40 -1.40
CA ASN A 132 23.37 1.03 -1.29
C ASN A 132 22.74 0.70 0.07
N GLN A 133 22.99 1.52 1.10
CA GLN A 133 22.42 1.42 2.45
C GLN A 133 21.46 2.58 2.75
N SER A 134 20.83 3.16 1.73
CA SER A 134 19.82 4.19 1.94
C SER A 134 18.69 3.70 2.85
N THR A 135 18.22 4.57 3.73
CA THR A 135 16.99 4.38 4.52
C THR A 135 15.76 4.21 3.62
N TYR A 136 15.85 4.62 2.35
CA TYR A 136 14.76 4.63 1.37
C TYR A 136 14.86 3.48 0.36
N ALA A 137 15.07 2.26 0.88
CA ALA A 137 15.34 1.08 0.07
C ALA A 137 14.13 0.64 -0.78
N SER A 138 12.91 0.82 -0.28
CA SER A 138 11.68 0.46 -0.99
C SER A 138 11.48 1.38 -2.19
N THR A 139 11.69 2.69 -2.00
CA THR A 139 11.61 3.70 -3.06
C THR A 139 12.62 3.40 -4.18
N ILE A 140 13.86 3.06 -3.80
CA ILE A 140 14.90 2.66 -4.77
C ILE A 140 14.49 1.38 -5.51
N SER A 141 13.93 0.40 -4.80
CA SER A 141 13.52 -0.89 -5.40
C SER A 141 12.42 -0.69 -6.43
N VAL A 142 11.39 0.10 -6.10
CA VAL A 142 10.30 0.46 -7.01
C VAL A 142 10.80 1.28 -8.20
N TYR A 143 11.66 2.27 -7.96
CA TYR A 143 12.31 3.02 -9.04
C TYR A 143 13.09 2.09 -9.97
N LYS A 144 13.86 1.15 -9.41
CA LYS A 144 14.61 0.18 -10.21
C LYS A 144 13.68 -0.73 -11.01
N GLU A 145 12.61 -1.23 -10.40
CA GLU A 145 11.61 -2.06 -11.08
C GLU A 145 11.02 -1.34 -12.31
N TRP A 146 10.74 -0.04 -12.20
CA TRP A 146 10.09 0.72 -13.27
C TRP A 146 11.02 1.30 -14.33
N PHE A 147 12.29 1.54 -13.99
CA PHE A 147 13.21 2.31 -14.84
C PHE A 147 14.53 1.60 -15.17
N SER A 148 14.88 0.48 -14.52
CA SER A 148 16.11 -0.29 -14.86
C SER A 148 15.91 -1.37 -15.92
N GLN A 149 14.67 -1.59 -16.38
CA GLN A 149 14.35 -2.54 -17.45
C GLN A 149 14.27 -1.87 -18.84
N ALA A 150 14.91 -0.72 -19.03
CA ALA A 150 15.03 -0.03 -20.32
C ALA A 150 16.45 -0.10 -20.85
#